data_AF-A0A7C4Y2A3-F1
#
_entry.id   AF-A0A7C4Y2A3-F1
#
_cell.length_a   1.000
_cell.length_b   1.000
_cell.length_c   1.000
_cell.angle_alpha   90.00
_cell.angle_beta   90.00
_cell.angle_gamma   90.00
#
_symmetry.space_group_name_H-M   'P 1'
#
loop_
_entity.id
_entity.type
_entity.pdbx_description
1 polymer ?
#
loop_
_entity_poly.entity_id
_entity_poly.type
_entity_poly.pdbx_seq_one_letter_code
_entity_poly.pdbx_strand_id
1 'polypeptide(L)' 'MWLVTIVFWLQAFAAPVILFALIGLAVGNETTFFILAAIGVITGIIIAEYIRRKIGLDTFFARIYGPNKMDEKASKKTK' A
#
# COMPACT_ATOMS: atom_id res chain seq x y z
N MET A 1 -16.28 -9.68 9.36
CA MET A 1 -15.69 -8.78 8.32
C MET A 1 -14.77 -7.70 8.88
N TRP A 2 -14.91 -7.27 10.14
CA TRP A 2 -14.05 -6.23 10.75
C TRP A 2 -12.55 -6.60 10.81
N LEU A 3 -12.21 -7.85 11.14
CA LEU A 3 -10.83 -8.34 11.15
C LEU A 3 -10.15 -8.22 9.78
N VAL A 4 -10.84 -8.61 8.71
CA VAL A 4 -10.31 -8.53 7.33
C VAL A 4 -10.07 -7.08 6.93
N THR A 5 -10.99 -6.18 7.30
CA THR A 5 -10.82 -4.74 7.08
C THR A 5 -9.60 -4.20 7.82
N ILE A 6 -9.36 -4.62 9.06
CA ILE A 6 -8.17 -4.22 9.82
C ILE A 6 -6.89 -4.73 9.17
N VAL A 7 -6.86 -6.00 8.74
CA VAL A 7 -5.68 -6.58 8.09
C VAL A 7 -5.35 -5.81 6.81
N PHE A 8 -6.34 -5.51 5.97
CA PHE A 8 -6.11 -4.70 4.77
C PHE A 8 -5.71 -3.26 5.09
N TRP A 9 -6.27 -2.65 6.14
CA TRP A 9 -5.85 -1.33 6.58
C TRP A 9 -4.39 -1.33 7.04
N LEU A 10 -3.99 -2.32 7.84
CA LEU A 10 -2.62 -2.51 8.29
C LEU A 10 -1.67 -2.78 7.13
N GLN A 11 -2.09 -3.55 6.13
CA GLN A 11 -1.31 -3.79 4.92
C GLN A 11 -1.08 -2.50 4.12
N ALA A 12 -2.13 -1.68 3.94
CA ALA A 12 -2.02 -0.39 3.28
C ALA A 12 -1.12 0.60 4.06
N PHE A 13 -1.19 0.56 5.40
CA PHE A 13 -0.33 1.34 6.30
C PHE A 13 1.13 0.88 6.24
N ALA A 14 1.37 -0.43 6.25
CA ALA A 14 2.71 -1.00 6.31
C ALA A 14 3.53 -0.71 5.07
N ALA A 15 2.92 -0.63 3.88
CA ALA A 15 3.62 -0.41 2.62
C ALA A 15 4.53 0.84 2.61
N PRO A 16 4.04 2.05 2.91
CA PRO A 16 4.90 3.24 3.00
C PRO A 16 5.88 3.17 4.18
N VAL A 17 5.50 2.61 5.33
CA VAL A 17 6.43 2.45 6.48
C VAL A 17 7.64 1.61 6.10
N ILE A 18 7.40 0.45 5.50
CA ILE A 18 8.46 -0.47 5.06
C ILE A 18 9.29 0.20 3.97
N LEU A 19 8.67 0.87 2.99
CA LEU A 19 9.39 1.56 1.93
C LEU A 19 10.35 2.61 2.49
N PHE A 20 9.89 3.50 3.36
CA PHE A 20 10.74 4.54 3.93
C PHE A 20 11.79 3.99 4.91
N ALA A 21 11.47 2.94 5.66
CA ALA A 21 12.44 2.26 6.51
C ALA A 21 13.56 1.62 5.67
N LEU A 22 13.25 0.97 4.55
CA LEU A 22 14.23 0.39 3.63
C LEU A 22 15.12 1.47 2.99
N ILE A 23 14.52 2.60 2.58
CA ILE A 23 15.30 3.75 2.09
C ILE A 23 16.24 4.26 3.17
N GLY A 24 15.77 4.40 4.41
CA GLY A 24 16.60 4.81 5.54
C GLY A 24 17.76 3.86 5.82
N LEU A 25 17.52 2.54 5.76
CA LEU A 25 18.57 1.55 5.91
C LEU A 25 19.60 1.63 4.77
N ALA A 26 19.15 1.86 3.54
CA ALA A 26 20.04 1.98 2.39
C ALA A 26 20.96 3.22 2.47
N VAL A 27 20.53 4.29 3.14
CA VAL A 27 21.35 5.49 3.37
C VAL A 27 22.46 5.24 4.40
N GLY A 28 22.29 4.29 5.32
CA GLY A 28 23.29 3.94 6.32
C GLY A 28 23.50 5.00 7.42
N ASN A 29 22.56 5.94 7.58
CA ASN A 29 22.58 6.95 8.64
C ASN A 29 21.40 6.74 9.61
N GLU A 30 21.72 6.58 10.90
CA GLU A 30 20.73 6.29 11.95
C GLU A 30 19.68 7.40 12.09
N THR A 31 20.10 8.66 12.12
CA THR A 31 19.19 9.81 12.22
C THR A 31 18.25 9.86 11.02
N THR A 32 18.78 9.67 9.81
CA THR A 32 17.98 9.64 8.58
C THR A 32 17.00 8.48 8.59
N PHE A 33 17.40 7.30 9.09
CA PHE A 33 16.52 6.15 9.25
C PHE A 33 15.31 6.47 10.13
N PHE A 34 15.53 7.05 11.32
CA PHE A 34 14.42 7.40 12.22
C PHE A 34 13.50 8.48 11.65
N ILE A 35 14.06 9.49 10.97
CA ILE A 35 13.28 10.55 10.32
C ILE A 35 12.39 9.94 9.22
N LEU A 36 12.97 9.11 8.35
CA LEU A 36 12.22 8.47 7.26
C LEU A 36 11.18 7.49 7.78
N ALA A 37 11.49 6.71 8.82
CA ALA A 37 10.52 5.82 9.46
C ALA A 37 9.34 6.61 10.03
N ALA A 38 9.59 7.74 10.71
CA ALA A 38 8.54 8.61 11.23
C ALA A 38 7.66 9.20 10.11
N ILE A 39 8.26 9.65 9.01
CA ILE A 39 7.53 10.09 7.81
C ILE A 39 6.68 8.94 7.26
N GLY A 40 7.25 7.75 7.14
CA GLY A 40 6.54 6.56 6.65
C GLY A 40 5.33 6.19 7.51
N VAL A 41 5.41 6.34 8.83
CA VAL A 41 4.27 6.14 9.75
C VAL A 41 3.18 7.17 9.49
N ILE A 42 3.53 8.46 9.42
CA ILE A 42 2.55 9.54 9.18
C ILE A 42 1.88 9.35 7.81
N THR A 43 2.68 9.18 6.76
CA THR A 43 2.19 8.95 5.40
C THR A 43 1.37 7.68 5.32
N GLY A 44 1.78 6.61 6.00
CA GLY A 44 1.04 5.35 6.06
C GLY A 44 -0.34 5.50 6.68
N ILE A 45 -0.47 6.23 7.78
CA ILE A 45 -1.77 6.49 8.40
C ILE A 45 -2.66 7.27 7.44
N ILE A 46 -2.14 8.34 6.84
CA ILE A 46 -2.89 9.19 5.91
C ILE A 46 -3.39 8.38 4.71
N ILE A 47 -2.51 7.58 4.08
CA ILE A 47 -2.86 6.78 2.90
C ILE A 47 -3.84 5.66 3.27
N ALA A 48 -3.58 4.90 4.33
CA ALA A 48 -4.46 3.81 4.74
C ALA A 48 -5.86 4.32 5.08
N GLU A 49 -5.94 5.46 5.78
CA GLU A 49 -7.20 6.10 6.12
C GLU A 49 -7.91 6.71 4.91
N TYR A 50 -7.16 7.30 3.98
CA TYR A 50 -7.69 7.79 2.71
C TYR A 50 -8.30 6.65 1.90
N ILE A 51 -7.57 5.54 1.72
CA ILE A 51 -8.08 4.35 1.00
C ILE A 51 -9.35 3.84 1.68
N ARG A 52 -9.35 3.71 3.01
CA ARG A 52 -10.51 3.25 3.78
C ARG A 52 -11.73 4.13 3.60
N ARG A 53 -11.57 5.46 3.62
CA ARG A 53 -12.69 6.42 3.57
C ARG A 53 -13.18 6.75 2.17
N LYS A 54 -12.29 6.76 1.18
CA LYS A 54 -12.60 7.27 -0.17
C LYS A 54 -12.75 6.18 -1.22
N ILE A 55 -12.02 5.09 -1.10
CA ILE A 55 -11.96 4.04 -2.13
C ILE A 55 -12.64 2.75 -1.65
N GLY A 56 -12.49 2.40 -0.38
CA GLY A 56 -12.78 1.07 0.13
C GLY A 56 -11.56 0.16 0.00
N LEU A 57 -11.17 -0.49 1.10
CA LEU A 57 -9.98 -1.34 1.16
C LEU A 57 -10.12 -2.59 0.27
N ASP A 58 -11.31 -3.18 0.28
CA ASP A 58 -11.70 -4.30 -0.59
C ASP A 58 -11.59 -3.93 -2.07
N THR A 59 -12.13 -2.79 -2.47
CA THR A 59 -12.10 -2.31 -3.86
C THR A 59 -10.67 -1.99 -4.30
N PHE A 60 -9.88 -1.38 -3.41
CA PHE A 60 -8.48 -1.07 -3.67
C PHE A 60 -7.65 -2.34 -3.88
N PHE A 61 -7.72 -3.30 -2.97
CA PHE A 61 -6.95 -4.53 -3.08
C PHE A 61 -7.47 -5.48 -4.15
N ALA A 62 -8.77 -5.50 -4.42
CA ALA A 62 -9.32 -6.22 -5.58
C ALA A 62 -8.82 -5.64 -6.91
N ARG A 63 -8.54 -4.33 -6.98
CA ARG A 63 -7.93 -3.73 -8.17
C ARG A 63 -6.45 -4.10 -8.33
N ILE A 64 -5.72 -4.28 -7.22
CA ILE A 64 -4.29 -4.63 -7.24
C ILE A 64 -4.09 -6.12 -7.51
N TYR A 65 -4.86 -6.97 -6.83
CA TYR A 65 -4.68 -8.43 -6.85
C TYR A 65 -5.71 -9.17 -7.70
N GLY A 66 -6.77 -8.49 -8.12
CA GLY A 66 -7.80 -9.10 -8.97
C GLY A 66 -7.33 -9.24 -10.41
N PRO A 67 -7.96 -10.15 -11.19
CA PRO A 67 -7.65 -10.33 -12.59
C PRO A 67 -7.84 -9.01 -13.33
N ASN A 68 -6.76 -8.54 -13.95
CA ASN A 68 -6.76 -7.26 -14.62
C ASN A 68 -7.62 -7.40 -15.88
N LYS A 69 -8.80 -6.75 -15.93
CA LYS A 69 -9.65 -6.77 -17.14
C LYS A 69 -8.94 -6.20 -18.39
N MET A 70 -7.79 -5.53 -18.21
CA MET A 70 -6.89 -5.15 -19.30
C MET A 70 -6.18 -6.34 -19.95
N ASP A 71 -5.88 -7.40 -19.18
CA ASP A 71 -5.28 -8.63 -19.70
C ASP A 71 -6.30 -9.45 -20.52
N GLU A 72 -7.58 -9.48 -20.11
CA GLU A 72 -8.65 -10.13 -20.88
C GLU A 72 -8.92 -9.46 -22.24
N LYS A 73 -8.80 -8.13 -22.33
CA LYS A 73 -8.99 -7.40 -23.60
C LYS A 73 -7.81 -7.60 -24.55
N ALA A 74 -6.58 -7.76 -24.03
CA ALA A 74 -5.42 -8.11 -24.84
C ALA A 74 -5.56 -9.53 -25.42
N SER A 75 -6.05 -10.49 -24.63
CA SER A 75 -6.26 -11.88 -25.08
C SER A 75 -7.33 -12.02 -26.18
N LYS A 76 -8.34 -11.14 -26.25
CA LYS A 76 -9.41 -11.22 -27.26
C LYS A 76 -9.07 -10.56 -28.59
N LYS A 77 -8.01 -9.76 -28.68
CA LYS A 77 -7.56 -9.12 -29.94
C LYS A 77 -6.61 -9.98 -30.76
N THR A 78 -6.16 -11.13 -30.23
CA THR A 78 -5.20 -12.04 -30.88
C THR A 78 -5.88 -13.32 -31.40
N LYS A 79 -7.22 -13.39 -31.42
CA LYS A 79 -7.97 -14.47 -32.07
C LYS A 79 -8.68 -13.97 -33.31
#